data_AF-A0AAW7AUA6-F1
#
_entry.id   AF-A0AAW7AUA6-F1
#
_cell.length_a   1.000
_cell.length_b   1.000
_cell.length_c   1.000
_cell.angle_alpha   90.00
_cell.angle_beta   90.00
_cell.angle_gamma   90.00
#
_symmetry.space_group_name_H-M   'P 1'
#
loop_
_entity.id
_entity.type
_entity.pdbx_description
1 polymer ?
#
loop_
_entity_poly.entity_id
_entity_poly.type
_entity_poly.pdbx_seq_one_letter_code
_entity_poly.pdbx_strand_id
1 'polypeptide(L)'
;MAPIYLKLRKIARDLVASHATPDFYRDYAAEADDARRFYHTDPVVVQVREMALPLLQNNFGHGMGHGEAVAIDAGTLTIIESRKHGHTGDKVWRHLLLAQCAGLLHDICRKEKNHAEKGAETTRRIISSFSFQDTEVDAICLAIRNHEAFTRLTPPATDLERLISDCLYDADKFRWGPDNFSHTLWDMTELASPSITTFAHHYPQGMVVLEKIRETFRSCTGQQYGPQFINIGLAIGADLYRIIQADFLN
;
A
#
# COMPACT_ATOMS: atom_id res chain seq x y z
N MET A 1 9.95 -19.09 -9.61
CA MET A 1 11.10 -18.19 -9.38
C MET A 1 12.43 -18.95 -9.44
N ALA A 2 13.52 -18.33 -9.94
CA ALA A 2 14.85 -18.98 -10.01
C ALA A 2 15.45 -19.25 -8.61
N PRO A 3 16.27 -20.31 -8.42
CA PRO A 3 16.80 -20.70 -7.11
C PRO A 3 17.56 -19.59 -6.36
N ILE A 4 18.30 -18.75 -7.08
CA ILE A 4 19.04 -17.63 -6.50
C ILE A 4 18.11 -16.62 -5.82
N TYR A 5 16.99 -16.29 -6.45
CA TYR A 5 16.01 -15.34 -5.88
C TYR A 5 15.18 -15.96 -4.76
N LEU A 6 15.00 -17.29 -4.72
CA LEU A 6 14.42 -17.95 -3.55
C LEU A 6 15.33 -17.80 -2.33
N LYS A 7 16.65 -17.93 -2.51
CA LYS A 7 17.64 -17.72 -1.45
C LYS A 7 17.68 -16.26 -1.00
N LEU A 8 17.73 -15.31 -1.93
CA LEU A 8 17.74 -13.87 -1.62
C LEU A 8 16.44 -13.43 -0.92
N ARG A 9 15.28 -13.93 -1.36
CA ARG A 9 14.00 -13.69 -0.68
C ARG A 9 13.99 -14.17 0.76
N LYS A 10 14.56 -15.35 1.01
CA LYS A 10 14.70 -15.87 2.37
C LYS A 10 15.58 -14.95 3.22
N ILE A 11 16.77 -14.61 2.73
CA ILE A 11 17.70 -13.69 3.41
C ILE A 11 17.02 -12.36 3.73
N ALA A 12 16.29 -11.79 2.78
CA ALA A 12 15.60 -10.52 2.97
C ALA A 12 14.48 -10.61 4.03
N ARG A 13 13.76 -11.73 4.08
CA ARG A 13 12.77 -11.99 5.15
C ARG A 13 13.42 -12.14 6.52
N ASP A 14 14.56 -12.81 6.59
CA ASP A 14 15.32 -12.95 7.84
C ASP A 14 15.83 -11.58 8.32
N LEU A 15 16.29 -10.71 7.41
CA LEU A 15 16.65 -9.31 7.70
C LEU A 15 15.43 -8.50 8.17
N VAL A 16 14.29 -8.60 7.48
CA VAL A 16 13.05 -7.92 7.90
C VAL A 16 12.67 -8.32 9.32
N ALA A 17 12.75 -9.61 9.65
CA ALA A 17 12.41 -10.14 10.97
C ALA A 17 13.38 -9.70 12.09
N SER A 18 14.62 -9.32 11.74
CA SER A 18 15.60 -8.80 12.71
C SER A 18 15.48 -7.29 12.97
N HIS A 19 14.68 -6.58 12.17
CA HIS A 19 14.45 -5.15 12.34
C HIS A 19 13.23 -4.88 13.24
N ALA A 20 13.22 -3.71 13.88
CA ALA A 20 12.08 -3.28 14.67
C ALA A 20 10.84 -3.10 13.78
N THR A 21 9.69 -3.49 14.31
CA THR A 21 8.40 -3.16 13.70
C THR A 21 8.16 -1.65 13.77
N PRO A 22 7.57 -1.01 12.74
CA PRO A 22 7.22 0.41 12.79
C PRO A 22 6.36 0.75 14.01
N ASP A 23 6.69 1.86 14.67
CA ASP A 23 6.04 2.33 15.90
C ASP A 23 4.55 2.60 15.69
N PHE A 24 4.12 2.90 14.45
CA PHE A 24 2.73 3.04 14.05
C PHE A 24 1.85 1.88 14.56
N TYR A 25 2.34 0.64 14.45
CA TYR A 25 1.58 -0.53 14.86
C TYR A 25 1.53 -0.75 16.37
N ARG A 26 2.49 -0.16 17.11
CA ARG A 26 2.46 -0.16 18.57
C ARG A 26 1.56 0.94 19.10
N ASP A 27 1.73 2.14 18.57
CA ASP A 27 1.10 3.36 19.09
C ASP A 27 -0.39 3.42 18.71
N TYR A 28 -0.80 2.75 17.62
CA TYR A 28 -2.19 2.63 17.15
C TYR A 28 -2.67 1.19 17.02
N ALA A 29 -2.23 0.31 17.93
CA ALA A 29 -2.61 -1.10 17.92
C ALA A 29 -4.14 -1.30 17.94
N ALA A 30 -4.86 -0.49 18.73
CA ALA A 30 -6.32 -0.57 18.85
C ALA A 30 -7.03 -0.22 17.54
N GLU A 31 -6.63 0.87 16.87
CA GLU A 31 -7.18 1.27 15.57
C GLU A 31 -6.85 0.24 14.47
N ALA A 32 -5.65 -0.34 14.52
CA ALA A 32 -5.25 -1.38 13.58
C ALA A 32 -6.09 -2.67 13.75
N ASP A 33 -6.36 -3.06 14.99
CA ASP A 33 -7.23 -4.20 15.31
C ASP A 33 -8.68 -3.93 14.90
N ASP A 34 -9.19 -2.72 15.14
CA ASP A 34 -10.52 -2.30 14.69
C ASP A 34 -10.65 -2.34 13.17
N ALA A 35 -9.69 -1.77 12.44
CA ALA A 35 -9.67 -1.78 10.98
C ALA A 35 -9.59 -3.21 10.43
N ARG A 36 -8.72 -4.06 11.00
CA ARG A 36 -8.59 -5.47 10.61
C ARG A 36 -9.88 -6.24 10.85
N ARG A 37 -10.50 -6.09 12.02
CA ARG A 37 -11.78 -6.73 12.33
C ARG A 37 -12.84 -6.30 11.33
N PHE A 38 -12.99 -4.99 11.10
CA PHE A 38 -13.96 -4.44 10.14
C PHE A 38 -13.74 -5.01 8.74
N TYR A 39 -12.48 -5.08 8.28
CA TYR A 39 -12.13 -5.63 6.97
C TYR A 39 -12.59 -7.08 6.78
N HIS A 40 -12.57 -7.89 7.83
CA HIS A 40 -12.99 -9.29 7.76
C HIS A 40 -14.49 -9.49 7.97
N THR A 41 -15.19 -8.58 8.65
CA THR A 41 -16.58 -8.78 9.09
C THR A 41 -17.61 -7.89 8.42
N ASP A 42 -17.23 -6.72 7.90
CA ASP A 42 -18.19 -5.81 7.25
C ASP A 42 -18.70 -6.41 5.93
N PRO A 43 -20.03 -6.55 5.74
CA PRO A 43 -20.59 -7.21 4.57
C PRO A 43 -20.19 -6.57 3.24
N VAL A 44 -20.07 -5.23 3.20
CA VAL A 44 -19.70 -4.51 1.98
C VAL A 44 -18.23 -4.77 1.66
N VAL A 45 -17.34 -4.66 2.66
CA VAL A 45 -15.90 -4.92 2.45
C VAL A 45 -15.67 -6.37 2.02
N VAL A 46 -16.37 -7.33 2.62
CA VAL A 46 -16.29 -8.76 2.22
C VAL A 46 -16.70 -8.94 0.76
N GLN A 47 -17.83 -8.36 0.34
CA GLN A 47 -18.30 -8.48 -1.04
C GLN A 47 -17.36 -7.77 -2.03
N VAL A 48 -16.83 -6.59 -1.68
CA VAL A 48 -15.82 -5.90 -2.51
C VAL A 48 -14.56 -6.74 -2.65
N ARG A 49 -14.11 -7.41 -1.58
CA ARG A 49 -12.96 -8.33 -1.61
C ARG A 49 -13.20 -9.50 -2.57
N GLU A 50 -14.38 -10.11 -2.53
CA GLU A 50 -14.75 -11.19 -3.46
C GLU A 50 -14.73 -10.71 -4.93
N MET A 51 -15.22 -9.50 -5.19
CA MET A 51 -15.19 -8.90 -6.52
C MET A 51 -13.77 -8.51 -6.98
N ALA A 52 -12.92 -8.07 -6.06
CA ALA A 52 -11.54 -7.65 -6.35
C ALA A 52 -10.61 -8.84 -6.59
N LEU A 53 -10.87 -9.99 -5.95
CA LEU A 53 -10.01 -11.17 -5.99
C LEU A 53 -9.61 -11.59 -7.42
N PRO A 54 -10.52 -11.80 -8.40
CA PRO A 54 -10.14 -12.19 -9.76
C PRO A 54 -9.35 -11.09 -10.50
N LEU A 55 -9.54 -9.81 -10.14
CA LEU A 55 -8.88 -8.67 -10.79
C LEU A 55 -7.44 -8.49 -10.30
N LEU A 56 -7.15 -8.88 -9.05
CA LEU A 56 -5.83 -8.78 -8.43
C LEU A 56 -4.96 -10.04 -8.64
N GLN A 57 -5.44 -11.07 -9.33
CA GLN A 57 -4.63 -12.25 -9.64
C GLN A 57 -3.47 -11.90 -10.59
N ASN A 58 -2.25 -12.30 -10.23
CA ASN A 58 -1.02 -12.06 -11.00
C ASN A 58 -0.70 -10.57 -11.27
N ASN A 59 -0.73 -9.76 -10.20
CA ASN A 59 -0.64 -8.30 -10.28
C ASN A 59 0.73 -7.72 -9.89
N PHE A 60 1.85 -8.29 -10.36
CA PHE A 60 3.21 -7.76 -10.11
C PHE A 60 3.57 -7.52 -8.64
N GLY A 61 3.23 -8.47 -7.75
CA GLY A 61 3.43 -8.29 -6.30
C GLY A 61 2.35 -7.45 -5.61
N HIS A 62 1.42 -6.86 -6.36
CA HIS A 62 0.29 -6.07 -5.86
C HIS A 62 -1.01 -6.89 -5.89
N GLY A 63 -0.90 -8.18 -5.53
CA GLY A 63 -2.04 -9.10 -5.48
C GLY A 63 -2.90 -8.89 -4.22
N MET A 64 -3.77 -9.86 -3.92
CA MET A 64 -4.73 -9.76 -2.81
C MET A 64 -4.06 -9.45 -1.46
N GLY A 65 -2.88 -10.02 -1.15
CA GLY A 65 -2.17 -9.75 0.10
C GLY A 65 -1.69 -8.29 0.22
N HIS A 66 -1.25 -7.67 -0.89
CA HIS A 66 -0.92 -6.24 -0.93
C HIS A 66 -2.17 -5.39 -0.74
N GLY A 67 -3.23 -5.67 -1.50
CA GLY A 67 -4.51 -4.96 -1.40
C GLY A 67 -5.12 -5.03 0.00
N GLU A 68 -5.02 -6.19 0.68
CA GLU A 68 -5.44 -6.36 2.07
C GLU A 68 -4.63 -5.50 3.03
N ALA A 69 -3.29 -5.56 2.96
CA ALA A 69 -2.42 -4.77 3.82
C ALA A 69 -2.67 -3.26 3.66
N VAL A 70 -2.79 -2.79 2.41
CA VAL A 70 -3.10 -1.39 2.10
C VAL A 70 -4.50 -1.00 2.60
N ALA A 71 -5.51 -1.85 2.42
CA ALA A 71 -6.86 -1.55 2.90
C ALA A 71 -6.90 -1.42 4.43
N ILE A 72 -6.25 -2.33 5.16
CA ILE A 72 -6.23 -2.30 6.63
C ILE A 72 -5.49 -1.05 7.14
N ASP A 73 -4.32 -0.73 6.58
CA ASP A 73 -3.55 0.46 6.98
C ASP A 73 -4.26 1.76 6.60
N ALA A 74 -4.88 1.83 5.41
CA ALA A 74 -5.67 2.99 4.98
C ALA A 74 -6.87 3.20 5.91
N GLY A 75 -7.51 2.10 6.32
CA GLY A 75 -8.57 2.11 7.32
C GLY A 75 -8.09 2.61 8.68
N THR A 76 -6.95 2.10 9.15
CA THR A 76 -6.33 2.50 10.42
C THR A 76 -6.02 3.99 10.44
N LEU A 77 -5.34 4.49 9.40
CA LEU A 77 -5.08 5.92 9.21
C LEU A 77 -6.36 6.74 9.19
N THR A 78 -7.38 6.27 8.48
CA THR A 78 -8.67 6.97 8.37
C THR A 78 -9.40 7.06 9.70
N ILE A 79 -9.34 6.03 10.56
CA ILE A 79 -9.90 6.09 11.91
C ILE A 79 -9.20 7.20 12.72
N ILE A 80 -7.86 7.20 12.72
CA ILE A 80 -7.04 8.15 13.48
C ILE A 80 -7.30 9.58 13.00
N GLU A 81 -7.19 9.81 11.69
CA GLU A 81 -7.35 11.13 11.09
C GLU A 81 -8.79 11.63 11.21
N SER A 82 -9.81 10.76 11.08
CA SER A 82 -11.21 11.17 11.32
C SER A 82 -11.41 11.67 12.75
N ARG A 83 -10.83 10.98 13.74
CA ARG A 83 -10.92 11.38 15.16
C ARG A 83 -10.18 12.70 15.43
N LYS A 84 -9.01 12.91 14.81
CA LYS A 84 -8.29 14.19 14.89
C LYS A 84 -9.09 15.36 14.33
N HIS A 85 -9.92 15.12 13.32
CA HIS A 85 -10.85 16.11 12.76
C HIS A 85 -12.19 16.20 13.53
N GLY A 86 -12.28 15.60 14.72
CA GLY A 86 -13.45 15.69 15.60
C GLY A 86 -14.63 14.82 15.17
N HIS A 87 -14.46 13.91 14.21
CA HIS A 87 -15.51 12.96 13.85
C HIS A 87 -15.58 11.81 14.86
N THR A 88 -16.80 11.35 15.14
CA THR A 88 -17.09 10.29 16.12
C THR A 88 -18.18 9.36 15.60
N GLY A 89 -18.35 8.21 16.27
CA GLY A 89 -19.43 7.26 16.00
C GLY A 89 -19.47 6.77 14.56
N ASP A 90 -20.67 6.66 14.01
CA ASP A 90 -20.96 6.10 12.68
C ASP A 90 -20.18 6.78 11.55
N LYS A 91 -19.84 8.06 11.70
CA LYS A 91 -19.08 8.80 10.68
C LYS A 91 -17.67 8.24 10.51
N VAL A 92 -16.99 7.88 11.60
CA VAL A 92 -15.64 7.28 11.56
C VAL A 92 -15.70 5.91 10.88
N TRP A 93 -16.69 5.09 11.24
CA TRP A 93 -16.89 3.77 10.64
C TRP A 93 -17.27 3.85 9.17
N ARG A 94 -18.03 4.87 8.78
CA ARG A 94 -18.33 5.11 7.37
C ARG A 94 -17.08 5.50 6.59
N HIS A 95 -16.24 6.39 7.12
CA HIS A 95 -14.96 6.72 6.46
C HIS A 95 -14.02 5.50 6.36
N LEU A 96 -13.95 4.68 7.41
CA LEU A 96 -13.21 3.41 7.41
C LEU A 96 -13.63 2.51 6.24
N LEU A 97 -14.94 2.32 6.05
CA LEU A 97 -15.48 1.56 4.92
C LEU A 97 -14.99 2.09 3.57
N LEU A 98 -15.05 3.41 3.36
CA LEU A 98 -14.60 4.02 2.10
C LEU A 98 -13.10 3.80 1.87
N ALA A 99 -12.28 3.98 2.91
CA ALA A 99 -10.84 3.78 2.82
C ALA A 99 -10.47 2.33 2.51
N GLN A 100 -11.16 1.35 3.10
CA GLN A 100 -10.92 -0.06 2.83
C GLN A 100 -11.36 -0.47 1.43
N CYS A 101 -12.49 0.04 0.94
CA CYS A 101 -12.89 -0.15 -0.45
C CYS A 101 -11.85 0.44 -1.42
N ALA A 102 -11.36 1.66 -1.14
CA ALA A 102 -10.33 2.30 -1.95
C ALA A 102 -9.02 1.50 -1.93
N GLY A 103 -8.56 1.05 -0.75
CA GLY A 103 -7.37 0.22 -0.59
C GLY A 103 -7.46 -1.13 -1.28
N LEU A 104 -8.62 -1.79 -1.24
CA LEU A 104 -8.84 -3.05 -1.96
C LEU A 104 -8.78 -2.87 -3.48
N LEU A 105 -9.25 -1.73 -3.99
CA LEU A 105 -9.49 -1.54 -5.41
C LEU A 105 -8.41 -0.70 -6.11
N HIS A 106 -7.44 -0.12 -5.40
CA HIS A 106 -6.52 0.86 -5.99
C HIS A 106 -5.71 0.33 -7.18
N ASP A 107 -5.36 -0.95 -7.15
CA ASP A 107 -4.44 -1.58 -8.10
C ASP A 107 -5.09 -2.60 -9.05
N ILE A 108 -6.42 -2.66 -9.11
CA ILE A 108 -7.17 -3.63 -9.94
C ILE A 108 -6.92 -3.52 -11.44
N CYS A 109 -6.32 -2.40 -11.90
CA CYS A 109 -5.98 -2.16 -13.30
C CYS A 109 -4.47 -2.03 -13.54
N ARG A 110 -3.59 -2.55 -12.67
CA ARG A 110 -2.12 -2.33 -12.72
C ARG A 110 -1.47 -2.52 -14.09
N LYS A 111 -1.99 -3.43 -14.90
CA LYS A 111 -1.48 -3.78 -16.24
C LYS A 111 -1.81 -2.72 -17.30
N GLU A 112 -2.76 -1.84 -17.03
CA GLU A 112 -3.18 -0.78 -17.94
C GLU A 112 -2.20 0.40 -17.91
N LYS A 113 -2.08 1.07 -19.05
CA LYS A 113 -1.46 2.40 -19.09
C LYS A 113 -2.35 3.38 -18.31
N ASN A 114 -1.76 4.17 -17.42
CA ASN A 114 -2.48 5.02 -16.47
C ASN A 114 -3.40 4.20 -15.54
N HIS A 115 -2.86 3.12 -14.97
CA HIS A 115 -3.63 2.17 -14.15
C HIS A 115 -4.44 2.83 -13.02
N ALA A 116 -3.96 3.89 -12.38
CA ALA A 116 -4.71 4.59 -11.33
C ALA A 116 -6.01 5.21 -11.87
N GLU A 117 -5.96 5.84 -13.04
CA GLU A 117 -7.14 6.41 -13.71
C GLU A 117 -8.12 5.31 -14.14
N LYS A 118 -7.61 4.23 -14.76
CA LYS A 118 -8.44 3.07 -15.14
C LYS A 118 -9.01 2.31 -13.96
N GLY A 119 -8.26 2.24 -12.86
CA GLY A 119 -8.67 1.68 -11.59
C GLY A 119 -9.83 2.47 -11.00
N ALA A 120 -9.77 3.81 -11.02
CA ALA A 120 -10.86 4.66 -10.56
C ALA A 120 -12.14 4.49 -11.42
N GLU A 121 -12.01 4.49 -12.75
CA GLU A 121 -13.14 4.25 -13.67
C GLU A 121 -13.79 2.87 -13.46
N THR A 122 -12.97 1.85 -13.25
CA THR A 122 -13.42 0.47 -13.00
C THR A 122 -14.06 0.33 -11.63
N THR A 123 -13.48 0.97 -10.61
CA THR A 123 -14.02 1.00 -9.26
C THR A 123 -15.42 1.57 -9.24
N ARG A 124 -15.68 2.71 -9.92
CA ARG A 124 -17.02 3.28 -10.00
C ARG A 124 -18.06 2.27 -10.51
N ARG A 125 -17.69 1.43 -11.47
CA ARG A 125 -18.57 0.38 -12.01
C ARG A 125 -18.79 -0.74 -11.01
N ILE A 126 -17.71 -1.22 -10.37
CA ILE A 126 -17.76 -2.27 -9.33
C ILE A 126 -18.67 -1.84 -8.19
N ILE A 127 -18.48 -0.63 -7.68
CA ILE A 127 -19.16 -0.19 -6.46
C ILE A 127 -20.57 0.38 -6.71
N SER A 128 -21.01 0.47 -7.97
CA SER A 128 -22.34 0.99 -8.33
C SER A 128 -23.51 0.15 -7.82
N SER A 129 -23.25 -1.12 -7.47
CA SER A 129 -24.23 -2.04 -6.91
C SER A 129 -24.42 -1.89 -5.39
N PHE A 130 -23.59 -1.10 -4.71
CA PHE A 130 -23.69 -0.85 -3.28
C PHE A 130 -24.35 0.49 -2.98
N SER A 131 -24.86 0.66 -1.75
CA SER A 131 -25.48 1.89 -1.27
C SER A 131 -24.43 2.93 -0.83
N PHE A 132 -23.65 3.45 -1.78
CA PHE A 132 -22.79 4.63 -1.60
C PHE A 132 -23.48 5.88 -2.13
N GLN A 133 -23.27 7.01 -1.46
CA GLN A 133 -23.63 8.32 -2.01
C GLN A 133 -22.64 8.71 -3.10
N ASP A 134 -23.06 9.57 -4.04
CA ASP A 134 -22.19 10.03 -5.14
C ASP A 134 -20.88 10.65 -4.62
N THR A 135 -20.96 11.44 -3.55
CA THR A 135 -19.79 12.04 -2.89
C THR A 135 -18.82 11.02 -2.29
N GLU A 136 -19.32 9.86 -1.86
CA GLU A 136 -18.50 8.77 -1.32
C GLU A 136 -17.83 7.97 -2.44
N VAL A 137 -18.56 7.72 -3.54
CA VAL A 137 -18.01 7.13 -4.76
C VAL A 137 -16.91 8.02 -5.32
N ASP A 138 -17.12 9.33 -5.35
CA ASP A 138 -16.14 10.31 -5.80
C ASP A 138 -14.89 10.32 -4.92
N ALA A 139 -15.03 10.24 -3.59
CA ALA A 139 -13.91 10.11 -2.66
C ALA A 139 -13.07 8.85 -2.89
N ILE A 140 -13.71 7.68 -3.06
CA ILE A 140 -13.02 6.42 -3.36
C ILE A 140 -12.29 6.53 -4.70
N CYS A 141 -12.98 7.01 -5.75
CA CYS A 141 -12.40 7.10 -7.09
C CYS A 141 -11.24 8.09 -7.16
N LEU A 142 -11.35 9.23 -6.48
CA LEU A 142 -10.27 10.21 -6.41
C LEU A 142 -9.06 9.63 -5.69
N ALA A 143 -9.27 8.96 -4.55
CA ALA A 143 -8.18 8.34 -3.80
C ALA A 143 -7.40 7.37 -4.68
N ILE A 144 -8.10 6.49 -5.40
CA ILE A 144 -7.49 5.55 -6.33
C ILE A 144 -6.76 6.30 -7.46
N ARG A 145 -7.33 7.37 -8.02
CA ARG A 145 -6.63 8.15 -9.06
C ARG A 145 -5.33 8.79 -8.55
N ASN A 146 -5.29 9.19 -7.28
CA ASN A 146 -4.20 9.96 -6.69
C ASN A 146 -3.15 9.11 -5.94
N HIS A 147 -3.26 7.78 -5.92
CA HIS A 147 -2.43 6.92 -5.06
C HIS A 147 -0.97 6.77 -5.56
N GLU A 148 -0.67 7.09 -6.82
CA GLU A 148 0.70 6.99 -7.36
C GLU A 148 1.62 8.08 -6.79
N ALA A 149 2.90 7.73 -6.60
CA ALA A 149 3.93 8.70 -6.27
C ALA A 149 4.43 9.42 -7.52
N PHE A 150 4.93 10.65 -7.36
CA PHE A 150 5.57 11.45 -8.42
C PHE A 150 4.67 11.74 -9.64
N THR A 151 3.35 11.60 -9.49
CA THR A 151 2.35 11.99 -10.49
C THR A 151 1.67 13.29 -10.09
N ARG A 152 1.06 13.96 -11.07
CA ARG A 152 0.27 15.16 -10.81
C ARG A 152 -1.04 14.76 -10.15
N LEU A 153 -1.33 15.36 -9.00
CA LEU A 153 -2.56 15.11 -8.25
C LEU A 153 -3.75 15.85 -8.86
N THR A 154 -4.90 15.19 -8.84
CA THR A 154 -6.20 15.85 -8.96
C THR A 154 -6.54 16.46 -7.59
N PRO A 155 -6.76 17.77 -7.46
CA PRO A 155 -7.10 18.38 -6.18
C PRO A 155 -8.43 17.83 -5.64
N PRO A 156 -8.52 17.48 -4.34
CA PRO A 156 -9.78 17.10 -3.73
C PRO A 156 -10.71 18.31 -3.63
N ALA A 157 -11.98 18.11 -3.97
CA ALA A 157 -13.05 19.10 -3.86
C ALA A 157 -13.67 19.15 -2.46
N THR A 158 -13.54 18.08 -1.68
CA THR A 158 -14.11 17.95 -0.34
C THR A 158 -13.10 17.45 0.69
N ASP A 159 -13.39 17.67 1.97
CA ASP A 159 -12.56 17.14 3.08
C ASP A 159 -12.57 15.61 3.12
N LEU A 160 -13.70 14.99 2.73
CA LEU A 160 -13.80 13.54 2.63
C LEU A 160 -12.88 12.99 1.53
N GLU A 161 -12.92 13.59 0.34
CA GLU A 161 -12.03 13.26 -0.76
C GLU A 161 -10.55 13.37 -0.35
N ARG A 162 -10.18 14.45 0.35
CA ARG A 162 -8.83 14.64 0.88
C ARG A 162 -8.46 13.53 1.87
N LEU A 163 -9.31 13.30 2.87
CA LEU A 163 -9.08 12.31 3.92
C LEU A 163 -8.81 10.91 3.34
N ILE A 164 -9.68 10.42 2.46
CA ILE A 164 -9.54 9.08 1.88
C ILE A 164 -8.35 9.02 0.93
N SER A 165 -8.12 10.06 0.12
CA SER A 165 -6.97 10.13 -0.81
C SER A 165 -5.63 10.13 -0.08
N ASP A 166 -5.50 10.90 0.99
CA ASP A 166 -4.26 11.01 1.74
C ASP A 166 -3.97 9.74 2.53
N CYS A 167 -4.99 9.15 3.18
CA CYS A 167 -4.84 7.90 3.93
C CYS A 167 -4.53 6.70 3.02
N LEU A 168 -5.18 6.59 1.85
CA LEU A 168 -4.86 5.53 0.88
C LEU A 168 -3.42 5.65 0.39
N TYR A 169 -3.00 6.87 0.03
CA TYR A 169 -1.64 7.10 -0.44
C TYR A 169 -0.60 6.66 0.61
N ASP A 170 -0.77 7.13 1.85
CA ASP A 170 0.17 6.83 2.92
C ASP A 170 0.24 5.33 3.23
N ALA A 171 -0.91 4.64 3.27
CA ALA A 171 -0.98 3.20 3.46
C ALA A 171 -0.27 2.41 2.36
N ASP A 172 -0.45 2.81 1.10
CA ASP A 172 0.28 2.20 -0.01
C ASP A 172 1.80 2.47 0.10
N LYS A 173 2.21 3.68 0.52
CA LYS A 173 3.63 4.00 0.69
C LYS A 173 4.26 3.36 1.93
N PHE A 174 3.49 2.97 2.94
CA PHE A 174 4.01 2.11 4.02
C PHE A 174 4.56 0.78 3.48
N ARG A 175 4.00 0.27 2.36
CA ARG A 175 4.49 -0.97 1.72
C ARG A 175 5.89 -0.82 1.10
N TRP A 176 6.39 0.40 0.92
CA TRP A 176 7.75 0.65 0.42
C TRP A 176 8.84 0.42 1.47
N GLY A 177 8.46 0.18 2.74
CA GLY A 177 9.36 -0.17 3.82
C GLY A 177 9.68 -1.68 3.88
N PRO A 178 9.54 -2.34 5.05
CA PRO A 178 9.82 -3.77 5.22
C PRO A 178 9.12 -4.71 4.23
N ASP A 179 7.88 -4.38 3.86
CA ASP A 179 7.05 -5.18 2.97
C ASP A 179 7.63 -5.32 1.56
N ASN A 180 8.23 -4.25 1.05
CA ASN A 180 8.88 -4.25 -0.25
C ASN A 180 9.96 -5.34 -0.33
N PHE A 181 10.75 -5.48 0.74
CA PHE A 181 11.87 -6.43 0.81
C PHE A 181 11.46 -7.84 1.26
N SER A 182 10.26 -8.05 1.81
CA SER A 182 9.76 -9.38 2.17
C SER A 182 8.87 -9.99 1.07
N HIS A 183 8.20 -9.14 0.28
CA HIS A 183 7.19 -9.53 -0.70
C HIS A 183 7.40 -8.91 -2.09
N THR A 184 7.12 -7.61 -2.24
CA THR A 184 6.89 -6.97 -3.54
C THR A 184 8.05 -7.11 -4.51
N LEU A 185 9.28 -6.83 -4.06
CA LEU A 185 10.48 -6.92 -4.87
C LEU A 185 10.66 -8.31 -5.50
N TRP A 186 10.34 -9.37 -4.75
CA TRP A 186 10.53 -10.75 -5.19
C TRP A 186 9.48 -11.20 -6.18
N ASP A 187 8.23 -10.78 -5.96
CA ASP A 187 7.14 -11.11 -6.87
C ASP A 187 7.32 -10.36 -8.21
N MET A 188 7.84 -9.11 -8.18
CA MET A 188 8.27 -8.40 -9.39
C MET A 188 9.45 -9.09 -10.08
N THR A 189 10.43 -9.55 -9.31
CA THR A 189 11.62 -10.24 -9.83
C THR A 189 11.27 -11.60 -10.45
N GLU A 190 10.30 -12.32 -9.88
CA GLU A 190 9.80 -13.57 -10.45
C GLU A 190 9.21 -13.36 -11.85
N LEU A 191 8.45 -12.29 -12.04
CA LEU A 191 7.82 -11.97 -13.33
C LEU A 191 8.83 -11.43 -14.35
N ALA A 192 9.72 -10.52 -13.95
CA ALA A 192 10.71 -9.95 -14.85
C ALA A 192 11.88 -10.91 -15.15
N SER A 193 12.16 -11.86 -14.25
CA SER A 193 13.23 -12.84 -14.34
C SER A 193 14.60 -12.28 -14.80
N PRO A 194 15.12 -11.18 -14.19
CA PRO A 194 16.40 -10.61 -14.58
C PRO A 194 17.57 -11.55 -14.20
N SER A 195 18.72 -11.38 -14.87
CA SER A 195 19.97 -11.95 -14.37
C SER A 195 20.38 -11.30 -13.04
N ILE A 196 21.14 -11.99 -12.20
CA ILE A 196 21.59 -11.43 -10.91
C ILE A 196 22.46 -10.17 -11.10
N THR A 197 23.29 -10.14 -12.14
CA THR A 197 24.09 -8.96 -12.50
C THR A 197 23.20 -7.79 -12.90
N THR A 198 22.17 -8.04 -13.70
CA THR A 198 21.19 -7.01 -14.09
C THR A 198 20.42 -6.51 -12.88
N PHE A 199 19.97 -7.41 -12.00
CA PHE A 199 19.27 -7.04 -10.77
C PHE A 199 20.14 -6.14 -9.89
N ALA A 200 21.38 -6.56 -9.61
CA ALA A 200 22.31 -5.82 -8.80
C ALA A 200 22.68 -4.45 -9.40
N HIS A 201 22.82 -4.36 -10.73
CA HIS A 201 23.12 -3.11 -11.40
C HIS A 201 22.03 -2.03 -11.19
N HIS A 202 20.76 -2.44 -11.16
CA HIS A 202 19.61 -1.53 -11.00
C HIS A 202 19.21 -1.30 -9.53
N TYR A 203 19.73 -2.12 -8.61
CA TYR A 203 19.35 -2.08 -7.21
C TYR A 203 19.63 -0.72 -6.55
N PRO A 204 20.81 -0.08 -6.72
CA PRO A 204 21.08 1.23 -6.13
C PRO A 204 20.11 2.32 -6.59
N GLN A 205 19.70 2.31 -7.87
CA GLN A 205 18.73 3.28 -8.39
C GLN A 205 17.35 3.08 -7.75
N GLY A 206 16.95 1.83 -7.52
CA GLY A 206 15.73 1.49 -6.77
C GLY A 206 15.77 2.07 -5.34
N MET A 207 16.91 1.95 -4.66
CA MET A 207 17.11 2.52 -3.31
C MET A 207 17.00 4.05 -3.30
N VAL A 208 17.52 4.73 -4.33
CA VAL A 208 17.38 6.20 -4.46
C VAL A 208 15.91 6.61 -4.66
N VAL A 209 15.12 5.84 -5.42
CA VAL A 209 13.68 6.12 -5.56
C VAL A 209 12.95 5.88 -4.24
N LEU A 210 13.29 4.81 -3.52
CA LEU A 210 12.71 4.50 -2.22
C LEU A 210 12.96 5.62 -1.20
N GLU A 211 14.17 6.20 -1.17
CA GLU A 211 14.47 7.33 -0.30
C GLU A 211 13.57 8.55 -0.57
N LYS A 212 13.25 8.83 -1.84
CA LYS A 212 12.39 9.96 -2.22
C LYS A 212 10.96 9.84 -1.70
N ILE A 213 10.46 8.61 -1.48
CA ILE A 213 9.11 8.39 -0.92
C ILE A 213 9.02 8.90 0.53
N ARG A 214 10.14 8.98 1.26
CA ARG A 214 10.17 9.45 2.65
C ARG A 214 9.48 10.81 2.86
N GLU A 215 9.49 11.66 1.84
CA GLU A 215 9.03 13.05 1.92
C GLU A 215 7.63 13.25 1.31
N THR A 216 6.95 12.18 0.89
CA THR A 216 5.70 12.31 0.10
C THR A 216 4.42 12.03 0.89
N PHE A 217 4.53 11.63 2.16
CA PHE A 217 3.37 11.33 3.01
C PHE A 217 2.46 12.55 3.21
N ARG A 218 1.15 12.31 3.25
CA ARG A 218 0.12 13.34 3.05
C ARG A 218 -0.70 13.64 4.31
N SER A 219 -1.16 12.60 5.01
CA SER A 219 -1.91 12.78 6.26
C SER A 219 -0.99 13.17 7.42
N CYS A 220 -1.54 13.74 8.49
CA CYS A 220 -0.76 14.10 9.67
C CYS A 220 -0.07 12.86 10.27
N THR A 221 -0.80 11.76 10.44
CA THR A 221 -0.23 10.49 10.91
C THR A 221 0.78 9.90 9.92
N GLY A 222 0.49 9.94 8.62
CA GLY A 222 1.41 9.46 7.60
C GLY A 222 2.73 10.21 7.60
N GLN A 223 2.70 11.54 7.75
CA GLN A 223 3.91 12.36 7.87
C GLN A 223 4.71 12.06 9.14
N GLN A 224 4.03 11.73 10.23
CA GLN A 224 4.67 11.39 11.48
C GLN A 224 5.37 10.01 11.44
N TYR A 225 4.72 8.99 10.89
CA TYR A 225 5.22 7.60 10.96
C TYR A 225 5.80 7.06 9.66
N GLY A 226 5.33 7.52 8.52
CA GLY A 226 5.76 7.09 7.20
C GLY A 226 7.28 7.13 6.99
N PRO A 227 8.00 8.19 7.39
CA PRO A 227 9.45 8.22 7.28
C PRO A 227 10.16 7.04 7.97
N GLN A 228 9.59 6.51 9.06
CA GLN A 228 10.16 5.36 9.74
C GLN A 228 10.06 4.08 8.91
N PHE A 229 8.93 3.84 8.22
CA PHE A 229 8.79 2.71 7.30
C PHE A 229 9.89 2.73 6.24
N ILE A 230 10.11 3.91 5.65
CA ILE A 230 11.13 4.09 4.61
C ILE A 230 12.54 3.91 5.17
N ASN A 231 12.84 4.46 6.35
CA ASN A 231 14.16 4.29 6.98
C ASN A 231 14.47 2.82 7.30
N ILE A 232 13.49 2.06 7.79
CA ILE A 232 13.66 0.62 8.03
C ILE A 232 13.88 -0.11 6.70
N GLY A 233 13.11 0.22 5.66
CA GLY A 233 13.31 -0.32 4.31
C GLY A 233 14.70 -0.02 3.75
N LEU A 234 15.19 1.22 3.89
CA LEU A 234 16.54 1.61 3.45
C LEU A 234 17.62 0.80 4.15
N ALA A 235 17.50 0.58 5.46
CA ALA A 235 18.45 -0.23 6.23
C ALA A 235 18.47 -1.68 5.75
N ILE A 236 17.30 -2.32 5.65
CA ILE A 236 17.16 -3.69 5.13
C ILE A 236 17.75 -3.80 3.73
N GLY A 237 17.42 -2.83 2.86
CA GLY A 237 17.88 -2.84 1.49
C GLY A 237 19.38 -2.66 1.35
N ALA A 238 20.01 -1.84 2.20
CA ALA A 238 21.46 -1.69 2.24
C ALA A 238 22.15 -2.98 2.70
N ASP A 239 21.62 -3.65 3.73
CA ASP A 239 22.15 -4.92 4.24
C ASP A 239 22.05 -6.03 3.20
N LEU A 240 20.89 -6.14 2.55
CA LEU A 240 20.67 -7.11 1.49
C LEU A 240 21.61 -6.88 0.30
N TYR A 241 21.84 -5.62 -0.10
CA TYR A 241 22.75 -5.31 -1.20
C TYR A 241 24.19 -5.70 -0.90
N ARG A 242 24.67 -5.45 0.33
CA ARG A 242 26.00 -5.90 0.75
C ARG A 242 26.16 -7.41 0.63
N ILE A 243 25.13 -8.18 1.02
CA ILE A 243 25.13 -9.64 0.89
C ILE A 243 25.15 -10.07 -0.58
N ILE A 244 24.34 -9.42 -1.43
CA ILE A 244 24.34 -9.70 -2.89
C ILE A 244 25.73 -9.49 -3.49
N GLN A 245 26.38 -8.38 -3.15
CA GLN A 245 27.73 -8.09 -3.64
C GLN A 245 28.76 -9.11 -3.14
N ALA A 246 28.71 -9.47 -1.86
CA ALA A 246 29.69 -10.36 -1.24
C ALA A 246 29.56 -11.82 -1.72
N ASP A 247 28.33 -12.32 -1.81
CA ASP A 247 28.07 -13.77 -1.88
C ASP A 247 27.53 -14.25 -3.24
N PHE A 248 27.13 -13.32 -4.13
CA PHE A 248 26.43 -13.65 -5.38
C PHE A 248 26.99 -12.98 -6.63
N LEU A 249 27.88 -11.99 -6.48
CA LEU A 249 28.54 -11.29 -7.59
C LEU A 249 30.07 -11.40 -7.59
N ASN A 250 30.64 -11.92 -6.50
CA ASN A 250 32.05 -12.25 -6.40
C ASN A 250 32.37 -13.61 -7.02
#